data_AF-A0A968JQS5-F1
#
_entry.id   AF-A0A968JQS5-F1
#
_cell.length_a   1.000
_cell.length_b   1.000
_cell.length_c   1.000
_cell.angle_alpha   90.00
_cell.angle_beta   90.00
_cell.angle_gamma   90.00
#
_symmetry.space_group_name_H-M   'P 1'
#
loop_
_entity.id
_entity.type
_entity.pdbx_description
1 polymer ?
#
loop_
_entity_poly.entity_id
_entity_poly.type
_entity_poly.pdbx_seq_one_letter_code
_entity_poly.pdbx_strand_id
1 'polypeptide(L)'
;MGYSVNYYTRNMIRSDSIKYLAVDGVNPNDVNIRTRNYGYTADVFVVIRNDLDTASNAYKLYRLLLEDPGQKEIEESGYIPYY
;
A
#
# COMPACT_ATOMS: atom_id res chain seq x y z
N MET A 1 17.88 6.28 -14.40
CA MET A 1 16.64 6.54 -13.63
C MET A 1 15.75 5.33 -13.75
N GLY A 2 15.02 4.97 -12.70
CA GLY A 2 14.11 3.82 -12.70
C GLY A 2 12.95 4.06 -11.73
N TYR A 3 11.93 3.23 -11.79
CA TYR A 3 10.77 3.28 -10.90
C TYR A 3 10.72 2.02 -10.03
N SER A 4 10.21 2.16 -8.81
CA SER A 4 9.95 1.07 -7.89
C SER A 4 8.76 1.43 -7.02
N VAL A 5 8.07 0.41 -6.48
CA VAL A 5 7.07 0.62 -5.44
C VAL A 5 7.78 1.22 -4.21
N ASN A 6 7.19 2.26 -3.64
CA ASN A 6 7.73 3.02 -2.50
C ASN A 6 8.11 2.13 -1.30
N TYR A 7 7.36 1.05 -1.08
CA TYR A 7 7.64 0.04 -0.08
C TYR A 7 9.06 -0.54 -0.19
N TYR A 8 9.50 -0.95 -1.38
CA TYR A 8 10.79 -1.62 -1.56
C TYR A 8 11.97 -0.70 -1.26
N THR A 9 11.89 0.55 -1.69
CA THR A 9 12.99 1.51 -1.53
C THR A 9 13.09 2.04 -0.10
N ARG A 10 11.96 2.20 0.60
CA ARG A 10 11.92 2.69 1.98
C ARG A 10 12.15 1.62 3.03
N ASN A 11 11.48 0.48 2.89
CA ASN A 11 11.41 -0.53 3.94
C ASN A 11 12.33 -1.72 3.70
N MET A 12 12.59 -2.09 2.43
CA MET A 12 13.33 -3.31 2.11
C MET A 12 14.81 -3.06 1.81
N ILE A 13 15.14 -2.04 0.99
CA ILE A 13 16.52 -1.79 0.56
C ILE A 13 17.29 -0.87 1.52
N ARG A 14 16.59 -0.12 2.40
CA ARG A 14 17.13 0.79 3.44
C ARG A 14 18.53 1.34 3.10
N SER A 15 18.64 2.01 1.95
CA SER A 15 19.89 2.59 1.47
C SER A 15 19.77 4.09 1.38
N ASP A 16 20.65 4.81 2.08
CA ASP A 16 20.72 6.27 2.06
C ASP A 16 21.19 6.82 0.70
N SER A 17 21.64 5.93 -0.20
CA SER A 17 22.05 6.30 -1.56
C SER A 17 20.87 6.54 -2.51
N ILE A 18 19.68 6.04 -2.18
CA ILE A 18 18.49 6.16 -3.03
C ILE A 18 17.84 7.52 -2.79
N LYS A 19 17.74 8.32 -3.85
CA LYS A 19 17.04 9.60 -3.85
C LYS A 19 15.69 9.47 -4.52
N TYR A 20 14.69 10.14 -3.96
CA TYR A 20 13.33 10.20 -4.51
C TYR A 20 13.16 11.47 -5.35
N LEU A 21 12.37 11.36 -6.42
CA LEU A 21 12.09 12.48 -7.31
C LEU A 21 10.75 13.13 -6.96
N ALA A 22 10.76 14.44 -6.77
CA ALA A 22 9.57 15.26 -6.73
C ALA A 22 8.99 15.41 -8.14
N VAL A 23 7.67 15.29 -8.26
CA VAL A 23 6.95 15.47 -9.52
C VAL A 23 6.08 16.70 -9.34
N ASP A 24 6.24 17.70 -10.21
CA ASP A 24 5.54 18.99 -10.12
C ASP A 24 5.66 19.64 -8.73
N GLY A 25 6.82 19.49 -8.09
CA GLY A 25 7.10 19.99 -6.74
C GLY A 25 6.55 19.13 -5.60
N VAL A 26 5.85 18.03 -5.89
CA VAL A 26 5.27 17.12 -4.90
C VAL A 26 6.19 15.94 -4.63
N ASN A 27 6.59 15.74 -3.37
CA ASN A 27 7.40 14.59 -2.95
C ASN A 27 6.55 13.34 -2.72
N PRO A 28 7.07 12.11 -2.96
CA PRO A 28 6.41 10.85 -2.66
C PRO A 28 6.49 10.52 -1.16
N ASN A 29 5.88 11.36 -0.31
CA ASN A 29 5.74 11.11 1.13
C ASN A 29 4.37 10.54 1.48
N ASP A 30 4.21 10.05 2.70
CA ASP A 30 3.03 9.27 3.07
C ASP A 30 1.75 10.11 3.01
N VAL A 31 1.83 11.39 3.38
CA VAL A 31 0.72 12.35 3.25
C VAL A 31 0.32 12.51 1.79
N ASN A 32 1.28 12.82 0.91
CA ASN A 32 0.99 13.07 -0.51
C ASN A 32 0.53 11.82 -1.26
N ILE A 33 1.01 10.64 -0.87
CA ILE A 33 0.55 9.36 -1.43
C ILE A 33 -0.87 9.07 -0.94
N ARG A 34 -1.14 9.22 0.37
CA ARG A 34 -2.46 8.99 0.97
C ARG A 34 -3.53 9.93 0.40
N THR A 35 -3.21 11.21 0.22
CA THR A 35 -4.14 12.21 -0.33
C THR A 35 -4.20 12.23 -1.86
N ARG A 36 -3.44 11.35 -2.54
CA ARG A 36 -3.28 11.33 -4.01
C ARG A 36 -2.75 12.64 -4.61
N ASN A 37 -2.08 13.48 -3.81
CA ASN A 37 -1.38 14.66 -4.32
C ASN A 37 -0.12 14.28 -5.11
N TYR A 38 0.53 13.16 -4.76
CA TYR A 38 1.57 12.59 -5.60
C TYR A 38 0.91 11.81 -6.74
N GLY A 39 1.09 12.26 -7.99
CA GLY A 39 0.35 11.73 -9.14
C GLY A 39 0.66 10.28 -9.54
N TYR A 40 1.69 9.65 -8.95
CA TYR A 40 2.09 8.27 -9.24
C TYR A 40 1.81 7.36 -8.04
N THR A 41 0.56 6.93 -7.91
CA THR A 41 0.12 5.92 -6.94
C THR A 41 -0.52 4.73 -7.66
N ALA A 42 -0.59 3.60 -6.98
CA ALA A 42 -1.27 2.40 -7.46
C ALA A 42 -2.14 1.83 -6.35
N ASP A 43 -3.35 1.44 -6.71
CA ASP A 43 -4.29 0.80 -5.79
C ASP A 43 -3.98 -0.68 -5.64
N VAL A 44 -4.09 -1.17 -4.41
CA VAL A 44 -3.96 -2.59 -4.07
C VAL A 44 -5.35 -3.08 -3.65
N PHE A 45 -5.81 -4.16 -4.28
CA PHE A 45 -7.14 -4.71 -4.05
C PHE A 45 -7.06 -6.12 -3.48
N VAL A 46 -7.94 -6.42 -2.54
CA VAL A 46 -8.26 -7.81 -2.16
C VAL A 46 -9.43 -8.26 -3.02
N VAL A 47 -9.25 -9.33 -3.78
CA VAL A 47 -10.27 -9.85 -4.71
C VAL A 47 -10.61 -11.28 -4.33
N ILE A 48 -11.90 -11.57 -4.25
CA ILE A 48 -12.44 -12.92 -4.04
C ILE A 48 -13.32 -13.32 -5.22
N ARG A 49 -13.50 -14.63 -5.41
CA ARG A 49 -14.50 -15.13 -6.35
C ARG A 49 -15.90 -14.87 -5.82
N ASN A 50 -16.84 -14.59 -6.72
CA ASN A 50 -18.24 -14.35 -6.34
C ASN A 50 -18.92 -15.59 -5.73
N ASP A 51 -18.43 -16.79 -6.04
CA ASP A 51 -18.92 -18.07 -5.51
C ASP A 51 -18.07 -18.61 -4.34
N LEU A 52 -17.23 -17.76 -3.72
CA LEU A 52 -16.40 -18.19 -2.60
C LEU A 52 -17.27 -18.53 -1.38
N ASP A 53 -17.08 -19.73 -0.84
CA ASP A 53 -17.74 -20.16 0.40
C ASP A 53 -17.36 -19.23 1.56
N THR A 54 -18.38 -18.62 2.18
CA THR A 54 -18.22 -17.68 3.28
C THR A 54 -17.72 -18.34 4.57
N ALA A 55 -17.86 -19.66 4.70
CA ALA A 55 -17.30 -20.41 5.83
C ALA A 55 -15.79 -20.71 5.68
N SER A 56 -15.25 -20.54 4.46
CA SER A 56 -13.85 -20.84 4.16
C SER A 56 -12.87 -19.91 4.88
N ASN A 57 -11.65 -20.40 5.12
CA ASN A 57 -10.58 -19.57 5.68
C ASN A 57 -10.16 -18.43 4.74
N ALA A 58 -10.31 -18.60 3.42
CA ALA A 58 -10.05 -17.54 2.45
C ALA A 58 -11.03 -16.36 2.64
N TYR A 59 -12.32 -16.63 2.86
CA TYR A 59 -13.31 -15.58 3.12
C TYR A 59 -13.05 -14.87 4.46
N LYS A 60 -12.69 -15.63 5.50
CA LYS A 60 -12.32 -15.04 6.81
C LYS A 60 -11.10 -14.13 6.71
N LEU A 61 -10.08 -14.51 5.92
CA LEU A 61 -8.92 -13.67 5.68
C LEU A 61 -9.28 -12.41 4.88
N TYR A 62 -10.10 -12.53 3.83
CA TYR A 62 -10.62 -11.38 3.09
C TYR A 62 -11.31 -10.37 4.03
N ARG A 63 -12.16 -10.86 4.92
CA ARG A 63 -12.84 -10.04 5.94
C ARG A 63 -11.84 -9.36 6.87
N LEU A 64 -10.91 -10.13 7.43
CA LEU A 64 -9.89 -9.61 8.35
C LEU A 64 -9.08 -8.48 7.70
N LEU A 65 -8.65 -8.64 6.45
CA LEU A 65 -7.88 -7.63 5.72
C LEU A 65 -8.64 -6.31 5.55
N LEU A 66 -9.98 -6.32 5.60
CA LEU A 66 -10.82 -5.12 5.46
C LEU A 66 -11.24 -4.51 6.80
N GLU A 67 -11.00 -5.19 7.93
CA GLU A 67 -11.33 -4.72 9.28
C GLU A 67 -10.15 -3.92 9.87
N ASP A 68 -10.41 -3.12 10.91
CA ASP A 68 -9.40 -2.25 11.53
C ASP A 68 -8.09 -2.96 11.90
N PRO A 69 -8.11 -4.18 12.48
CA PRO A 69 -6.87 -4.90 12.77
C PRO A 69 -6.07 -5.19 11.49
N GLY A 70 -6.73 -5.62 10.41
CA GLY A 70 -6.06 -5.90 9.14
C GLY A 70 -5.51 -4.65 8.47
N GLN A 71 -6.26 -3.53 8.51
CA GLN A 71 -5.78 -2.25 7.98
C GLN A 71 -4.55 -1.74 8.74
N LYS A 72 -4.50 -1.95 10.06
CA LYS A 72 -3.34 -1.62 10.88
C LYS A 72 -2.10 -2.46 10.51
N GLU A 73 -2.26 -3.77 10.35
CA GLU A 73 -1.17 -4.64 9.90
C GLU A 73 -0.66 -4.23 8.49
N ILE A 74 -1.56 -3.81 7.60
CA ILE A 74 -1.19 -3.28 6.27
C ILE A 74 -0.33 -2.01 6.40
N GLU A 75 -0.69 -1.08 7.29
CA GLU A 75 0.11 0.13 7.56
C GLU A 75 1.49 -0.23 8.13
N GLU A 76 1.55 -1.14 9.11
CA GLU A 76 2.81 -1.61 9.71
C GLU A 76 3.71 -2.32 8.68
N SER A 77 3.10 -3.01 7.70
CA SER A 77 3.81 -3.60 6.57
C SER A 77 4.31 -2.58 5.54
N GLY A 78 4.06 -1.27 5.74
CA GLY A 78 4.60 -0.19 4.91
C GLY A 78 3.79 0.16 3.66
N TYR A 79 2.56 -0.36 3.55
CA TYR A 79 1.55 0.17 2.63
C TYR A 79 0.82 1.34 3.28
N ILE A 80 0.02 2.07 2.48
CA ILE A 80 -0.69 3.27 2.94
C ILE A 80 -2.20 3.03 2.78
N PRO A 81 -2.91 2.71 3.87
CA PRO A 81 -4.36 2.53 3.85
C PRO A 81 -5.13 3.80 3.47
N TYR A 82 -6.35 3.59 2.95
CA TYR A 82 -7.38 4.61 2.82
C TYR A 82 -8.18 4.65 4.13
N TYR A 83 -8.20 5.80 4.83
CA TYR A 83 -9.07 6.05 5.98
C TYR A 83 -10.17 7.04 5.59
#